data_AF-A0A8T4SID9-F1
#
_entry.id   AF-A0A8T4SID9-F1
#
_cell.length_a   1.000
_cell.length_b   1.000
_cell.length_c   1.000
_cell.angle_alpha   90.00
_cell.angle_beta   90.00
_cell.angle_gamma   90.00
#
_symmetry.space_group_name_H-M   'P 1'
#
loop_
_entity.id
_entity.type
_entity.pdbx_description
1 polymer ?
#
loop_
_entity_poly.entity_id
_entity_poly.type
_entity_poly.pdbx_seq_one_letter_code
_entity_poly.pdbx_strand_id
1 'polypeptide(L)'
;MNKEWQISSAYYAMYFSLYAIFMRVGIKCEIHACSIEIMKKILTDYFSSEEIILLQKSLTARIDSQYYTDRTVEEEQRIVMVKNAPKFHLKCKEITIMLTAKEIITIRKIITNSFSLSL
;
A
#
# COMPACT_ATOMS: atom_id res chain seq x y z
N MET A 1 2.03 17.35 17.67
CA MET A 1 1.11 16.39 17.03
C MET A 1 1.35 15.02 17.67
N ASN A 2 0.31 14.28 18.09
CA ASN A 2 0.46 12.98 18.77
C ASN A 2 1.21 11.98 17.86
N LYS A 3 2.15 11.19 18.41
CA LYS A 3 2.95 10.19 17.69
C LYS A 3 2.08 9.11 17.04
N GLU A 4 1.07 8.61 17.75
CA GLU A 4 0.13 7.60 17.24
C GLU A 4 -0.68 8.14 16.06
N TRP A 5 -1.08 9.41 16.15
CA TRP A 5 -1.77 10.10 15.06
C TRP A 5 -0.87 10.26 13.84
N GLN A 6 0.42 10.59 14.02
CA GLN A 6 1.39 10.68 12.93
C GLN A 6 1.55 9.33 12.22
N ILE A 7 1.69 8.23 12.98
CA ILE A 7 1.84 6.87 12.44
C ILE A 7 0.58 6.49 11.65
N SER A 8 -0.59 6.65 12.26
CA SER A 8 -1.88 6.31 11.66
C SER A 8 -2.13 7.11 10.38
N SER A 9 -1.90 8.43 10.42
CA SER A 9 -2.11 9.31 9.27
C SER A 9 -1.15 8.99 8.12
N ALA A 10 0.13 8.75 8.41
CA ALA A 10 1.11 8.37 7.40
C ALA A 10 0.74 7.04 6.74
N TYR A 11 0.37 6.04 7.54
CA TYR A 11 -0.09 4.75 7.02
C TYR A 11 -1.31 4.89 6.12
N TYR A 12 -2.36 5.56 6.59
CA TYR A 12 -3.60 5.71 5.81
C TYR A 12 -3.39 6.52 4.54
N ALA A 13 -2.54 7.55 4.57
CA ALA A 13 -2.17 8.29 3.36
C ALA A 13 -1.55 7.36 2.30
N MET A 14 -0.64 6.47 2.68
CA MET A 14 -0.05 5.49 1.77
C MET A 14 -1.06 4.44 1.31
N TYR A 15 -1.84 3.87 2.23
CA TYR A 15 -2.83 2.84 1.93
C TYR A 15 -3.91 3.35 0.96
N PHE A 16 -4.49 4.52 1.21
CA PHE A 16 -5.50 5.07 0.30
C PHE A 16 -4.93 5.50 -1.05
N SER A 17 -3.65 5.87 -1.10
CA SER A 17 -2.96 6.13 -2.36
C SER A 17 -2.80 4.86 -3.19
N LEU A 18 -2.41 3.74 -2.57
CA LEU A 18 -2.43 2.42 -3.22
C LEU A 18 -3.85 2.04 -3.65
N TYR A 19 -4.84 2.27 -2.77
CA TYR A 19 -6.23 1.94 -3.04
C TYR A 19 -6.80 2.70 -4.25
N ALA A 20 -6.34 3.92 -4.52
CA ALA A 20 -6.71 4.66 -5.73
C ALA A 20 -6.29 3.93 -7.01
N ILE A 21 -5.09 3.31 -7.02
CA ILE A 21 -4.64 2.45 -8.14
C ILE A 21 -5.59 1.26 -8.28
N PHE A 22 -5.97 0.62 -7.17
CA PHE A 22 -6.89 -0.51 -7.18
C PHE A 22 -8.26 -0.14 -7.75
N MET A 23 -8.81 1.01 -7.37
CA MET A 23 -10.04 1.53 -7.97
C MET A 23 -9.88 1.77 -9.48
N ARG A 24 -8.73 2.30 -9.92
CA ARG A 24 -8.44 2.52 -11.35
C ARG A 24 -8.42 1.22 -12.16
N VAL A 25 -7.93 0.12 -11.57
CA VAL A 25 -7.92 -1.20 -12.21
C VAL A 25 -9.18 -2.04 -11.91
N GLY A 26 -10.07 -1.58 -11.04
CA GLY A 26 -11.33 -2.26 -10.69
C GLY A 26 -11.20 -3.37 -9.65
N ILE A 27 -10.22 -3.28 -8.74
CA ILE A 27 -10.02 -4.23 -7.64
C ILE A 27 -10.56 -3.63 -6.34
N LYS A 28 -11.45 -4.33 -5.65
CA LYS A 28 -11.90 -3.97 -4.30
C LYS A 28 -11.29 -4.94 -3.28
N CYS A 29 -10.55 -4.42 -2.31
CA CYS A 29 -10.00 -5.22 -1.20
C CYS A 29 -9.92 -4.37 0.08
N GLU A 30 -10.74 -4.71 1.07
CA GLU A 30 -10.81 -3.97 2.35
C GLU A 30 -9.84 -4.55 3.39
N ILE A 31 -9.23 -5.71 3.10
CA ILE A 31 -8.22 -6.31 3.97
C ILE A 31 -6.85 -5.69 3.63
N HIS A 32 -6.33 -4.87 4.54
CA HIS A 32 -5.08 -4.14 4.35
C HIS A 32 -3.88 -5.04 4.01
N ALA A 33 -3.70 -6.14 4.73
CA ALA A 33 -2.62 -7.09 4.46
C ALA A 33 -2.77 -7.72 3.05
N CYS A 34 -3.99 -8.14 2.70
CA CYS A 34 -4.29 -8.67 1.36
C CYS A 34 -4.05 -7.63 0.27
N SER A 35 -4.35 -6.35 0.52
CA SER A 35 -4.06 -5.27 -0.42
C SER A 35 -2.57 -5.15 -0.72
N ILE A 36 -1.71 -5.32 0.29
CA ILE A 36 -0.25 -5.30 0.09
C ILE A 36 0.23 -6.56 -0.66
N GLU A 37 -0.37 -7.72 -0.40
CA GLU A 37 -0.06 -8.93 -1.17
C GLU A 37 -0.49 -8.83 -2.64
N ILE A 38 -1.64 -8.20 -2.92
CA ILE A 38 -2.06 -7.90 -4.28
C ILE A 38 -1.06 -6.95 -4.96
N MET A 39 -0.62 -5.89 -4.27
CA MET A 39 0.40 -4.95 -4.76
C MET A 39 1.69 -5.70 -5.17
N LYS A 40 2.18 -6.61 -4.32
CA LYS A 40 3.35 -7.46 -4.63
C LYS A 40 3.17 -8.39 -5.82
N LYS A 41 1.92 -8.74 -6.16
CA LYS A 41 1.65 -9.66 -7.26
C LYS A 41 1.51 -8.95 -8.60
N ILE A 42 0.92 -7.75 -8.62
CA ILE A 42 0.48 -7.10 -9.86
C ILE A 42 1.12 -5.73 -10.12
N LEU A 43 1.81 -5.14 -9.13
CA LEU A 43 2.40 -3.79 -9.24
C LEU A 43 3.93 -3.77 -9.06
N THR A 44 4.61 -4.91 -9.17
CA THR A 44 6.08 -5.01 -8.99
C THR A 44 6.86 -4.18 -10.00
N ASP A 45 6.32 -3.98 -11.19
CA ASP A 45 6.98 -3.17 -12.23
C ASP A 45 6.89 -1.67 -11.92
N TYR A 46 5.98 -1.28 -11.01
CA TYR A 46 5.77 0.11 -10.62
C TYR A 46 6.41 0.45 -9.28
N PHE A 47 6.58 -0.51 -8.36
CA PHE A 47 7.11 -0.26 -7.01
C PHE A 47 8.36 -1.06 -6.73
N SER A 48 9.33 -0.43 -6.06
CA SER A 48 10.52 -1.12 -5.58
C SER A 48 10.20 -1.99 -4.37
N SER A 49 11.06 -2.96 -4.11
CA SER A 49 10.96 -3.81 -2.91
C SER A 49 10.98 -2.98 -1.62
N GLU A 50 11.75 -1.89 -1.57
CA GLU A 50 11.84 -0.99 -0.42
C GLU A 50 10.52 -0.27 -0.16
N GLU A 51 9.81 0.15 -1.20
CA GLU A 51 8.51 0.82 -1.07
C GLU A 51 7.42 -0.15 -0.59
N ILE A 52 7.45 -1.40 -1.06
CA ILE A 52 6.57 -2.46 -0.58
C ILE A 52 6.86 -2.74 0.91
N ILE A 53 8.14 -2.90 1.27
CA ILE A 53 8.57 -3.14 2.66
C ILE A 53 8.19 -1.96 3.55
N LEU A 54 8.32 -0.72 3.06
CA LEU A 54 7.88 0.48 3.77
C LEU A 54 6.38 0.41 4.10
N LEU A 55 5.53 0.07 3.12
CA LEU A 55 4.09 -0.04 3.34
C LEU A 55 3.74 -1.17 4.33
N GLN A 56 4.43 -2.32 4.25
CA GLN A 56 4.28 -3.41 5.21
C GLN A 56 4.65 -3.01 6.63
N LYS A 57 5.84 -2.41 6.83
CA LYS A 57 6.28 -1.91 8.14
C LYS A 57 5.34 -0.84 8.67
N SER A 58 4.78 -0.01 7.79
CA SER A 58 3.81 1.03 8.16
C SER A 58 2.50 0.42 8.65
N LEU A 59 2.03 -0.66 8.04
CA LEU A 59 0.86 -1.42 8.54
C LEU A 59 1.14 -1.97 9.94
N THR A 60 2.29 -2.60 10.15
CA THR A 60 2.67 -3.14 11.47
C THR A 60 2.73 -2.04 12.52
N ALA A 61 3.42 -0.92 12.25
CA ALA A 61 3.47 0.22 13.18
C ALA A 61 2.08 0.79 13.49
N ARG A 62 1.19 0.87 12.50
CA ARG A 62 -0.19 1.30 12.71
C ARG A 62 -0.95 0.32 13.61
N ILE A 63 -0.77 -0.99 13.42
CA ILE A 63 -1.39 -2.02 14.27
C ILE A 63 -0.86 -1.90 15.71
N ASP A 64 0.46 -1.83 15.87
CA ASP A 64 1.10 -1.74 17.18
C ASP A 64 0.65 -0.48 17.93
N SER A 65 0.69 0.69 17.27
CA SER A 65 0.29 1.97 17.90
C SER A 65 -1.19 2.12 18.23
N GLN A 66 -2.09 1.34 17.61
CA GLN A 66 -3.53 1.47 17.82
C GLN A 66 -4.15 0.39 18.71
N TYR A 67 -3.57 -0.82 18.71
CA TYR A 67 -4.17 -1.98 19.38
C TYR A 67 -3.35 -2.50 20.56
N TYR A 68 -2.09 -2.09 20.71
CA TYR A 68 -1.20 -2.61 21.73
C TYR A 68 -0.62 -1.46 22.57
N THR A 69 -1.01 -1.40 23.83
CA THR A 69 -0.53 -0.36 24.76
C THR A 69 0.89 -0.62 25.27
N ASP A 70 1.37 -1.85 25.13
CA ASP A 70 2.68 -2.32 25.58
C ASP A 70 3.74 -2.31 24.47
N ARG A 71 3.36 -2.02 23.21
CA ARG A 71 4.27 -1.97 22.07
C ARG A 71 4.58 -0.53 21.71
N THR A 72 5.87 -0.24 21.53
CA THR A 72 6.35 1.07 21.08
C THR A 72 6.88 1.00 19.66
N VAL A 73 6.42 1.92 18.81
CA VAL A 73 6.99 2.09 17.48
C VAL A 73 8.24 2.97 17.57
N GLU A 74 9.35 2.46 17.03
CA GLU A 74 10.61 3.18 17.00
C GLU A 74 10.49 4.57 16.37
N GLU A 75 11.18 5.54 16.98
CA GLU A 75 11.18 6.94 16.53
C GLU A 75 11.59 7.07 15.06
N GLU A 76 12.64 6.34 14.68
CA GLU A 76 13.16 6.29 13.31
C GLU A 76 12.10 5.79 12.33
N GLN A 77 11.38 4.71 12.67
CA GLN A 77 10.32 4.17 11.82
C GLN A 77 9.22 5.20 11.59
N ARG A 78 8.79 5.91 12.64
CA ARG A 78 7.78 6.98 12.50
C ARG A 78 8.27 8.10 11.59
N ILE A 79 9.52 8.55 11.76
CA ILE A 79 10.11 9.61 10.92
C ILE A 79 10.15 9.16 9.46
N VAL A 80 10.59 7.93 9.19
CA VAL A 80 10.62 7.34 7.84
C VAL A 80 9.22 7.29 7.23
N MET A 81 8.20 6.88 7.97
CA MET A 81 6.81 6.83 7.50
C MET A 81 6.30 8.22 7.11
N VAL A 82 6.43 9.20 8.01
CA VAL A 82 5.94 10.57 7.79
C VAL A 82 6.66 11.23 6.61
N LYS A 83 7.98 11.04 6.50
CA LYS A 83 8.80 11.60 5.41
C LYS A 83 8.45 11.01 4.04
N ASN A 84 8.10 9.71 3.98
CA ASN A 84 7.88 9.02 2.71
C ASN A 84 6.41 8.98 2.28
N ALA A 85 5.45 9.18 3.18
CA ALA A 85 4.03 9.18 2.82
C ALA A 85 3.68 10.14 1.66
N PRO A 86 4.17 11.40 1.60
CA PRO A 86 3.91 12.29 0.46
C PRO A 86 4.54 11.80 -0.85
N LYS A 87 5.74 11.20 -0.78
CA LYS A 87 6.43 10.65 -1.96
C LYS A 87 5.68 9.44 -2.53
N PHE A 88 5.25 8.55 -1.64
CA PHE A 88 4.45 7.39 -1.99
C PHE A 88 3.11 7.81 -2.62
N HIS A 89 2.47 8.85 -2.06
CA HIS A 89 1.25 9.43 -2.62
C HIS A 89 1.45 9.96 -4.04
N LEU A 90 2.49 10.79 -4.25
CA LEU A 90 2.79 11.34 -5.58
C LEU A 90 3.01 10.23 -6.61
N LYS A 91 3.79 9.20 -6.24
CA LYS A 91 4.03 8.05 -7.09
C LYS A 91 2.75 7.29 -7.44
N CYS A 92 1.88 7.05 -6.46
CA CYS A 92 0.60 6.39 -6.73
C CYS A 92 -0.29 7.21 -7.67
N LYS A 93 -0.29 8.54 -7.51
CA LYS A 93 -1.01 9.46 -8.39
C LYS A 93 -0.47 9.38 -9.82
N GLU A 94 0.85 9.41 -9.98
CA GLU A 94 1.54 9.25 -11.28
C GLU A 94 1.17 7.93 -11.96
N ILE A 95 1.26 6.80 -11.25
CA ILE A 95 0.85 5.49 -11.76
C ILE A 95 -0.62 5.51 -12.19
N THR A 96 -1.51 6.05 -11.35
CA THR A 96 -2.95 6.11 -11.64
C THR A 96 -3.26 6.87 -12.94
N ILE A 97 -2.51 7.95 -13.21
CA ILE A 97 -2.65 8.76 -14.43
C ILE A 97 -2.05 8.05 -15.65
N MET A 98 -0.88 7.42 -15.50
CA MET A 98 -0.16 6.77 -16.60
C MET A 98 -0.80 5.45 -17.05
N LEU A 99 -1.55 4.77 -16.17
CA LEU A 99 -2.20 3.49 -16.49
C LEU A 99 -3.13 3.60 -17.72
N THR A 100 -2.67 2.97 -18.79
CA THR A 100 -3.40 2.83 -20.06
C THR A 100 -4.42 1.70 -20.00
N ALA A 101 -5.37 1.69 -20.95
CA ALA A 101 -6.34 0.60 -21.07
C ALA A 101 -5.65 -0.77 -21.27
N LYS A 102 -4.54 -0.81 -21.99
CA LYS A 102 -3.76 -2.03 -22.23
C LYS A 102 -3.17 -2.57 -20.93
N GLU A 103 -2.53 -1.73 -20.13
CA GLU A 103 -1.94 -2.13 -18.83
C GLU A 103 -3.02 -2.61 -17.86
N ILE A 104 -4.15 -1.92 -17.80
CA ILE A 104 -5.29 -2.33 -16.96
C ILE A 104 -5.78 -3.72 -17.34
N ILE A 105 -5.90 -4.01 -18.65
CA ILE A 105 -6.30 -5.34 -19.13
C ILE A 105 -5.25 -6.39 -18.74
N THR A 106 -3.96 -6.08 -18.86
CA THR A 106 -2.87 -6.98 -18.45
C THR A 106 -2.94 -7.29 -16.95
N ILE A 107 -3.08 -6.26 -16.11
CA ILE A 107 -3.21 -6.42 -14.65
C ILE A 107 -4.41 -7.31 -14.31
N ARG A 108 -5.57 -7.06 -14.94
CA ARG A 108 -6.79 -7.87 -14.71
C ARG A 108 -6.59 -9.33 -15.12
N LYS A 109 -5.90 -9.60 -16.24
CA LYS A 109 -5.60 -10.97 -16.68
C LYS A 109 -4.72 -11.73 -15.68
N ILE A 110 -3.71 -11.08 -15.10
CA ILE A 110 -2.85 -11.70 -14.07
C ILE A 110 -3.70 -12.18 -12.88
N ILE A 111 -4.67 -11.36 -12.47
CA ILE A 111 -5.58 -11.66 -11.37
C ILE A 111 -6.49 -12.83 -11.72
N THR A 112 -7.20 -12.76 -12.86
CA THR A 112 -8.10 -13.84 -13.29
C THR A 112 -7.36 -15.18 -13.41
N ASN A 113 -6.17 -15.18 -14.00
CA ASN A 113 -5.35 -16.39 -14.13
C ASN A 113 -4.92 -16.95 -12.78
N SER A 114 -4.67 -16.09 -11.79
CA SER A 114 -4.30 -16.52 -10.44
C SER A 114 -5.46 -17.22 -9.71
N PHE A 115 -6.71 -16.96 -10.09
CA PHE A 115 -7.91 -17.59 -9.53
C PHE A 115 -8.41 -18.80 -10.33
N SER A 116 -8.08 -18.90 -11.62
CA SER A 116 -8.46 -20.06 -12.46
C SER A 116 -7.56 -21.28 -12.26
N LEU A 117 -6.45 -21.14 -11.53
CA LEU A 117 -5.53 -22.24 -11.16
C LEU A 117 -5.91 -22.94 -9.84
N SER A 118 -7.03 -22.53 -9.21
CA SER A 118 -7.52 -23.05 -7.93
C SER A 118 -8.81 -23.88 -8.03
N LEU A 119 -9.20 -24.30 -9.24
CA LEU A 119 -10.27 -25.24 -9.55
C LEU A 119 -9.77 -26.26 -10.59
#